data_AF-A0A2R6IJN9-F1
#
_entry.id   AF-A0A2R6IJN9-F1
#
_cell.length_a   1.000
_cell.length_b   1.000
_cell.length_c   1.000
_cell.angle_alpha   90.00
_cell.angle_beta   90.00
_cell.angle_gamma   90.00
#
_symmetry.space_group_name_H-M   'P 1'
#
loop_
_entity.id
_entity.type
_entity.pdbx_description
1 polymer ?
#
loop_
_entity_poly.entity_id
_entity_poly.type
_entity_poly.pdbx_seq_one_letter_code
_entity_poly.pdbx_strand_id
1 'polypeptide(L)'
;MHRTFETSTTRRQRSLDGQWAFAPDPDGEFDGPGDLPADPDTIPVPCAWNALPEHYDIVGERPRDGQKWSEPYQADLLEETVATFLDTEFLAGFTVWQFCDTRTSPKRWQDRPRTKNNKGIVGEYRTPKEAYRRLERLLTDSGNGGEED
;
A
#
# COMPACT_ATOMS: atom_id res chain seq x y z
N MET A 1 16.62 0.50 5.61
CA MET A 1 17.29 -0.42 6.56
C MET A 1 18.57 -0.91 5.92
N HIS A 2 19.69 -0.24 6.16
CA HIS A 2 21.00 -0.67 5.66
C HIS A 2 21.41 -1.97 6.38
N ARG A 3 21.67 -3.02 5.60
CA ARG A 3 22.26 -4.26 6.11
C ARG A 3 23.75 -4.02 6.32
N THR A 4 24.26 -4.37 7.50
CA THR A 4 25.59 -3.99 8.00
C THR A 4 26.71 -4.99 7.68
N PHE A 5 26.54 -5.88 6.69
CA PHE A 5 27.58 -6.84 6.32
C PHE A 5 27.68 -7.04 4.80
N GLU A 6 28.91 -7.14 4.30
CA GLU A 6 29.24 -7.36 2.89
C GLU A 6 28.75 -8.75 2.45
N THR A 7 27.95 -8.80 1.39
CA THR A 7 27.30 -10.05 0.94
C THR A 7 28.04 -10.75 -0.20
N SER A 8 29.09 -10.14 -0.77
CA SER A 8 29.88 -10.73 -1.85
C SER A 8 31.22 -10.01 -2.04
N THR A 9 32.31 -10.76 -2.22
CA THR A 9 33.66 -10.23 -2.53
C THR A 9 34.00 -10.23 -4.02
N THR A 10 33.15 -10.86 -4.85
CA THR A 10 33.42 -11.07 -6.29
C THR A 10 32.54 -10.24 -7.20
N ARG A 11 31.44 -9.67 -6.69
CA ARG A 11 30.50 -8.86 -7.46
C ARG A 11 30.59 -7.40 -7.03
N ARG A 12 30.81 -6.50 -7.99
CA ARG A 12 30.76 -5.05 -7.76
C ARG A 12 29.36 -4.66 -7.28
N GLN A 13 29.28 -4.12 -6.07
CA GLN A 13 28.06 -3.57 -5.51
C GLN A 13 28.12 -2.04 -5.58
N ARG A 14 26.99 -1.41 -5.93
CA ARG A 14 26.80 0.03 -5.85
C ARG A 14 25.48 0.25 -5.13
N SER A 15 25.51 1.02 -4.05
CA SER A 15 24.27 1.49 -3.43
C SER A 15 23.54 2.39 -4.43
N LEU A 16 22.24 2.14 -4.58
CA LEU A 16 21.35 3.01 -5.33
C LEU A 16 20.60 3.97 -4.40
N ASP A 17 20.98 4.01 -3.13
CA ASP A 17 20.35 4.87 -2.14
C ASP A 17 20.82 6.32 -2.36
N GLY A 18 19.93 7.29 -2.19
CA GLY A 18 20.24 8.71 -2.38
C GLY A 18 19.13 9.46 -3.10
N GLN A 19 19.43 10.66 -3.57
CA GLN A 19 18.51 11.47 -4.37
C GLN A 19 18.75 11.22 -5.85
N TRP A 20 17.69 10.94 -6.59
CA TRP A 20 17.74 10.64 -8.02
C TRP A 20 16.88 11.64 -8.79
N ALA A 21 17.37 12.08 -9.95
CA ALA A 21 16.55 12.78 -10.91
C ALA A 21 15.53 11.82 -11.52
N PHE A 22 14.27 12.24 -11.57
CA PHE A 22 13.14 11.48 -12.08
C PHE A 22 12.25 12.40 -12.90
N ALA A 23 11.67 11.89 -13.96
CA ALA A 23 10.58 12.55 -14.65
C ALA A 23 9.61 11.48 -15.15
N PRO A 24 8.29 11.66 -14.97
CA PRO A 24 7.32 10.82 -15.63
C PRO A 24 7.40 11.05 -17.14
N ASP A 25 7.20 9.99 -17.89
CA ASP A 25 6.97 10.10 -19.33
C ASP A 25 5.60 10.76 -19.56
N PRO A 26 5.55 11.93 -20.23
CA PRO A 26 4.30 12.67 -20.42
C PRO A 26 3.31 11.92 -21.31
N ASP A 27 3.80 11.10 -22.25
CA ASP A 27 2.98 10.40 -23.25
C ASP A 27 2.80 8.91 -22.90
N GLY A 28 3.57 8.41 -21.93
CA GLY A 28 3.50 7.03 -21.44
C GLY A 28 4.10 5.99 -22.39
N GLU A 29 4.83 6.43 -23.42
CA GLU A 29 5.51 5.59 -24.40
C GLU A 29 7.04 5.69 -24.27
N PHE A 30 7.65 4.63 -23.73
CA PHE A 30 9.10 4.59 -23.53
C PHE A 30 9.84 4.40 -24.87
N ASP A 31 10.36 5.49 -25.43
CA ASP A 31 11.12 5.51 -26.69
C ASP A 31 12.64 5.24 -26.54
N GLY A 32 13.08 4.77 -25.36
CA GLY A 32 14.48 4.42 -25.10
C GLY A 32 15.24 5.46 -24.26
N PRO A 33 16.58 5.34 -24.14
CA PRO A 33 17.39 6.24 -23.33
C PRO A 33 17.51 7.61 -24.02
N GLY A 34 16.59 8.52 -23.71
CA GLY A 34 16.67 9.95 -24.03
C GLY A 34 17.29 10.76 -22.89
N ASP A 35 17.55 12.04 -23.16
CA ASP A 35 17.88 12.99 -22.12
C ASP A 35 16.68 13.22 -21.20
N LEU A 36 16.91 13.38 -19.90
CA LEU A 36 15.87 13.81 -18.98
C LEU A 36 15.38 15.22 -19.38
N PRO A 37 14.11 15.57 -19.10
CA PRO A 37 13.62 16.93 -19.31
C PRO A 37 14.44 17.94 -18.51
N ALA A 38 14.38 19.21 -18.94
CA ALA A 38 15.23 20.28 -18.40
C ALA A 38 15.05 20.55 -16.90
N ASP A 39 13.92 20.13 -16.31
CA ASP A 39 13.62 20.28 -14.89
C ASP A 39 13.05 18.96 -14.32
N PRO A 40 13.91 17.98 -13.99
CA PRO A 40 13.48 16.71 -13.44
C PRO A 40 13.23 16.81 -11.94
N ASP A 41 12.20 16.11 -11.47
CA ASP A 41 11.93 15.94 -10.05
C ASP A 41 13.07 15.22 -9.34
N THR A 42 13.26 15.52 -8.06
CA THR A 42 14.23 14.81 -7.22
C THR A 42 13.50 13.84 -6.30
N ILE A 43 13.72 12.53 -6.52
CA ILE A 43 13.13 11.48 -5.69
C ILE A 43 14.15 10.86 -4.74
N PRO A 44 13.79 10.63 -3.46
CA PRO A 44 14.58 9.78 -2.59
C PRO A 44 14.48 8.33 -3.07
N VAL A 45 15.61 7.64 -3.16
CA VAL A 45 15.71 6.21 -3.42
C VAL A 45 16.34 5.54 -2.18
N PRO A 46 15.78 4.41 -1.69
CA PRO A 46 14.68 3.65 -2.26
C PRO A 46 13.30 4.19 -1.85
N CYS A 47 12.61 4.87 -2.76
CA CYS A 47 11.20 5.23 -2.68
C CYS A 47 10.60 5.16 -4.11
N ALA A 48 9.29 4.92 -4.24
CA ALA A 48 8.64 4.91 -5.55
C ALA A 48 8.23 6.33 -5.91
N TRP A 49 8.36 6.70 -7.18
CA TRP A 49 8.02 8.03 -7.70
C TRP A 49 6.59 8.48 -7.31
N ASN A 50 5.65 7.53 -7.19
CA ASN A 50 4.28 7.78 -6.75
C ASN A 50 4.12 8.03 -5.24
N ALA A 51 5.21 8.24 -4.51
CA ALA A 51 5.23 8.65 -3.10
C ALA A 51 5.52 10.16 -2.93
N LEU A 52 5.78 10.88 -4.02
CA LEU A 52 5.86 12.35 -3.99
C LEU A 52 4.47 12.97 -3.82
N PRO A 53 4.34 14.11 -3.10
CA PRO A 53 3.05 14.80 -2.91
C PRO A 53 2.29 15.10 -4.20
N GLU A 54 3.03 15.34 -5.30
CA GLU A 54 2.50 15.68 -6.63
C GLU A 54 1.96 14.47 -7.40
N HIS A 55 2.22 13.25 -6.91
CA HIS A 55 1.79 11.97 -7.47
C HIS A 55 1.03 11.11 -6.45
N TYR A 56 0.69 11.73 -5.31
CA TYR A 56 0.06 11.10 -4.15
C TYR A 56 -1.37 10.61 -4.44
N ASP A 57 -2.03 11.21 -5.43
CA ASP A 57 -3.43 10.91 -5.80
C ASP A 57 -3.61 9.52 -6.41
N ILE A 58 -2.53 8.75 -6.63
CA ILE A 58 -2.56 7.38 -7.13
C ILE A 58 -2.66 6.35 -5.97
N VAL A 59 -3.39 6.69 -4.90
CA VAL A 59 -3.81 5.77 -3.83
C VAL A 59 -5.30 5.92 -3.56
N GLY A 60 -6.05 4.84 -3.85
CA GLY A 60 -7.39 4.61 -3.31
C GLY A 60 -8.47 5.52 -3.86
N GLU A 61 -9.03 5.18 -5.02
CA GLU A 61 -10.24 5.84 -5.50
C GLU A 61 -11.34 5.74 -4.43
N ARG A 62 -12.01 6.87 -4.14
CA ARG A 62 -13.13 6.97 -3.20
C ARG A 62 -14.40 7.36 -3.93
N PRO A 63 -14.86 6.55 -4.90
CA PRO A 63 -16.04 6.88 -5.66
C PRO A 63 -17.27 6.68 -4.77
N ARG A 64 -18.31 7.49 -4.99
CA ARG A 64 -19.54 7.44 -4.18
C ARG A 64 -20.30 6.12 -4.32
N ASP A 65 -20.09 5.39 -5.41
CA ASP A 65 -20.78 4.16 -5.73
C ASP A 65 -20.11 2.91 -5.13
N GLY A 66 -18.98 3.06 -4.42
CA GLY A 66 -18.37 1.97 -3.67
C GLY A 66 -17.98 0.77 -4.54
N GLN A 67 -17.42 1.02 -5.74
CA GLN A 67 -17.04 -0.08 -6.64
C GLN A 67 -15.97 -0.98 -6.05
N LYS A 68 -15.99 -2.24 -6.46
CA LYS A 68 -14.93 -3.20 -6.14
C LYS A 68 -13.56 -2.61 -6.51
N TRP A 69 -12.59 -2.76 -5.61
CA TRP A 69 -11.23 -2.18 -5.63
C TRP A 69 -11.10 -0.74 -5.11
N SER A 70 -12.19 -0.07 -4.78
CA SER A 70 -12.16 1.22 -4.07
C SER A 70 -11.88 1.07 -2.57
N GLU A 71 -11.44 2.16 -1.93
CA GLU A 71 -11.29 2.19 -0.47
C GLU A 71 -12.62 2.03 0.29
N PRO A 72 -13.71 2.72 -0.08
CA PRO A 72 -15.00 2.54 0.59
C PRO A 72 -15.51 1.10 0.51
N TYR A 73 -15.42 0.45 -0.65
CA TYR A 73 -15.81 -0.96 -0.79
C TYR A 73 -15.02 -1.88 0.13
N GLN A 74 -13.68 -1.69 0.20
CA GLN A 74 -12.84 -2.47 1.10
C GLN A 74 -13.23 -2.25 2.56
N ALA A 75 -13.54 -1.00 2.93
CA ALA A 75 -13.92 -0.63 4.28
C ALA A 75 -15.27 -1.23 4.69
N ASP A 76 -16.31 -1.08 3.85
CA ASP A 76 -17.65 -1.64 4.08
C ASP A 76 -17.58 -3.17 4.23
N LEU A 77 -16.88 -3.84 3.30
CA LEU A 77 -16.73 -5.30 3.31
C LEU A 77 -16.05 -5.79 4.60
N LEU A 78 -14.95 -5.15 5.00
CA LEU A 78 -14.20 -5.57 6.19
C LEU A 78 -14.95 -5.26 7.49
N GLU A 79 -15.64 -4.13 7.56
CA GLU A 79 -16.44 -3.74 8.73
C GLU A 79 -17.59 -4.74 8.95
N GLU A 80 -18.36 -5.07 7.92
CA GLU A 80 -19.44 -6.07 8.00
C GLU A 80 -18.92 -7.46 8.38
N THR A 81 -17.80 -7.87 7.78
CA THR A 81 -17.18 -9.18 8.05
C THR A 81 -16.70 -9.27 9.50
N VAL A 82 -16.01 -8.23 9.99
CA VAL A 82 -15.48 -8.22 11.35
C VAL A 82 -16.61 -8.10 12.37
N ALA A 83 -17.62 -7.27 12.13
CA ALA A 83 -18.80 -7.20 13.00
C ALA A 83 -19.48 -8.57 13.14
N THR A 84 -19.64 -9.29 12.03
CA THR A 84 -20.17 -10.67 12.03
C THR A 84 -19.30 -11.60 12.89
N PHE A 85 -17.97 -11.52 12.77
CA PHE A 85 -17.07 -12.37 13.56
C PHE A 85 -17.10 -12.05 15.05
N LEU A 86 -17.24 -10.78 15.42
CA LEU A 86 -17.36 -10.35 16.82
C LEU A 86 -18.68 -10.81 17.45
N ASP A 87 -19.77 -10.90 16.69
CA ASP A 87 -21.07 -11.40 17.14
C ASP A 87 -21.16 -12.95 17.19
N THR A 88 -20.13 -13.64 16.68
CA THR A 88 -20.13 -15.11 16.59
C THR A 88 -19.45 -15.75 17.79
N GLU A 89 -20.22 -16.21 18.78
CA GLU A 89 -19.71 -16.75 20.06
C GLU A 89 -18.70 -17.89 19.93
N PHE A 90 -18.78 -18.73 18.88
CA PHE A 90 -17.88 -19.86 18.72
C PHE A 90 -16.53 -19.51 18.05
N LEU A 91 -16.33 -18.25 17.64
CA LEU A 91 -15.07 -17.78 17.07
C LEU A 91 -14.15 -17.23 18.17
N ALA A 92 -12.98 -17.84 18.31
CA ALA A 92 -11.96 -17.38 19.26
C ALA A 92 -11.18 -16.14 18.78
N GLY A 93 -11.32 -15.75 17.51
CA GLY A 93 -10.64 -14.60 16.91
C GLY A 93 -10.46 -14.72 15.41
N PHE A 94 -9.82 -13.71 14.80
CA PHE A 94 -9.58 -13.63 13.37
C PHE A 94 -8.28 -12.88 13.05
N THR A 95 -7.80 -13.02 11.81
CA THR A 95 -6.68 -12.23 11.26
C THR A 95 -7.07 -11.65 9.91
N VAL A 96 -6.96 -10.34 9.75
CA VAL A 96 -7.26 -9.66 8.48
C VAL A 96 -6.14 -9.94 7.48
N TRP A 97 -6.48 -10.52 6.32
CA TRP A 97 -5.58 -10.55 5.18
C TRP A 97 -5.69 -9.23 4.43
N GLN A 98 -4.67 -8.37 4.45
CA GLN A 98 -3.37 -8.46 5.11
C GLN A 98 -3.06 -7.10 5.72
N PHE A 99 -1.97 -7.00 6.49
CA PHE A 99 -1.57 -5.70 7.06
C PHE A 99 -1.31 -4.66 5.97
N CYS A 100 -0.33 -4.87 5.09
CA CYS A 100 0.06 -3.92 4.05
C CYS A 100 -0.02 -4.51 2.64
N ASP A 101 -0.10 -3.65 1.62
CA ASP A 101 0.04 -4.09 0.23
C ASP A 101 1.41 -4.72 -0.02
N THR A 102 1.43 -5.82 -0.77
CA THR A 102 2.64 -6.63 -1.00
C THR A 102 2.90 -6.84 -2.48
N ARG A 103 4.18 -6.92 -2.86
CA ARG A 103 4.58 -7.25 -4.24
C ARG A 103 4.18 -8.69 -4.56
N THR A 104 3.68 -8.92 -5.77
CA THR A 104 3.34 -10.26 -6.27
C THR A 104 4.17 -10.61 -7.51
N SER A 105 3.97 -11.81 -8.04
CA SER A 105 4.59 -12.25 -9.29
C SER A 105 4.05 -11.42 -10.47
N PRO A 106 4.91 -10.91 -11.37
CA PRO A 106 4.51 -10.26 -12.61
C PRO A 106 3.63 -11.14 -13.51
N LYS A 107 3.72 -12.48 -13.37
CA LYS A 107 2.87 -13.42 -14.12
C LYS A 107 1.37 -13.27 -13.81
N ARG A 108 1.01 -12.57 -12.73
CA ARG A 108 -0.38 -12.34 -12.30
C ARG A 108 -0.86 -10.90 -12.55
N TRP A 109 -0.20 -10.16 -13.45
CA TRP A 109 -0.45 -8.73 -13.67
C TRP A 109 -1.92 -8.38 -13.94
N GLN A 110 -2.68 -9.24 -14.63
CA GLN A 110 -4.11 -9.03 -14.93
C GLN A 110 -4.97 -8.89 -13.66
N ASP A 111 -4.73 -9.73 -12.66
CA ASP A 111 -5.50 -9.73 -11.39
C ASP A 111 -4.80 -8.96 -10.27
N ARG A 112 -3.66 -8.34 -10.57
CA ARG A 112 -2.78 -7.73 -9.59
C ARG A 112 -2.37 -6.36 -10.11
N PRO A 113 -3.26 -5.36 -10.00
CA PRO A 113 -2.94 -3.98 -10.34
C PRO A 113 -1.60 -3.57 -9.75
N ARG A 114 -0.77 -2.90 -10.55
CA ARG A 114 0.60 -2.48 -10.16
C ARG A 114 1.53 -3.64 -9.77
N THR A 115 1.21 -4.89 -10.15
CA THR A 115 1.90 -6.12 -9.70
C THR A 115 1.94 -6.23 -8.17
N LYS A 116 0.83 -5.86 -7.52
CA LYS A 116 0.67 -5.92 -6.07
C LYS A 116 -0.56 -6.73 -5.68
N ASN A 117 -0.53 -7.23 -4.45
CA ASN A 117 -1.71 -7.67 -3.74
C ASN A 117 -2.21 -6.51 -2.89
N ASN A 118 -3.25 -5.83 -3.37
CA ASN A 118 -3.74 -4.56 -2.82
C ASN A 118 -4.72 -4.74 -1.65
N LYS A 119 -4.69 -5.90 -0.99
CA LYS A 119 -5.57 -6.24 0.14
C LYS A 119 -5.06 -5.74 1.49
N GLY A 120 -4.00 -4.94 1.51
CA GLY A 120 -3.54 -4.30 2.73
C GLY A 120 -4.60 -3.37 3.28
N ILE A 121 -4.79 -3.35 4.61
CA ILE A 121 -5.50 -2.25 5.29
C ILE A 121 -4.66 -0.97 5.31
N VAL A 122 -3.34 -1.09 5.13
CA VAL A 122 -2.44 0.01 4.81
C VAL A 122 -1.78 -0.20 3.44
N GLY A 123 -1.35 0.89 2.80
CA GLY A 123 -0.58 0.82 1.55
C GLY A 123 0.82 0.23 1.74
N GLU A 124 1.57 0.07 0.64
CA GLU A 124 2.96 -0.42 0.70
C GLU A 124 3.89 0.41 1.61
N TYR A 125 3.58 1.70 1.79
CA TYR A 125 4.32 2.64 2.64
C TYR A 125 3.71 2.80 4.04
N ARG A 126 2.77 1.93 4.40
CA ARG A 126 2.07 1.95 5.69
C ARG A 126 1.16 3.17 5.90
N THR A 127 0.88 3.91 4.83
CA THR A 127 -0.21 4.90 4.82
C THR A 127 -1.55 4.20 5.08
N PRO A 128 -2.32 4.61 6.10
CA PRO A 128 -3.62 4.01 6.40
C PRO A 128 -4.63 4.21 5.27
N LYS A 129 -5.30 3.13 4.84
CA LYS A 129 -6.50 3.23 3.99
C LYS A 129 -7.74 3.46 4.86
N GLU A 130 -8.88 3.77 4.25
CA GLU A 130 -10.15 3.92 4.97
C GLU A 130 -10.48 2.71 5.87
N ALA A 131 -10.29 1.49 5.36
CA ALA A 131 -10.53 0.26 6.12
C ALA A 131 -9.73 0.17 7.43
N TYR A 132 -8.49 0.68 7.47
CA TYR A 132 -7.71 0.70 8.71
C TYR A 132 -8.42 1.52 9.79
N ARG A 133 -8.89 2.73 9.43
CA ARG A 133 -9.56 3.64 10.36
C ARG A 133 -10.90 3.09 10.84
N ARG A 134 -11.63 2.39 9.97
CA ARG A 134 -12.92 1.78 10.35
C ARG A 134 -12.71 0.62 11.32
N LEU A 135 -11.79 -0.28 11.02
CA LEU A 135 -11.45 -1.40 11.90
C LEU A 135 -10.83 -0.96 13.22
N GLU A 136 -10.00 0.09 13.21
CA GLU A 136 -9.47 0.73 14.42
C GLU A 136 -10.61 1.12 15.35
N ARG A 137 -11.57 1.92 14.88
CA ARG A 137 -12.75 2.31 15.68
C ARG A 137 -13.56 1.11 16.16
N LEU A 138 -13.92 0.21 15.25
CA LEU A 138 -14.75 -0.96 15.58
C LEU A 138 -14.11 -1.80 16.71
N LEU A 139 -12.81 -2.04 16.64
CA LEU A 139 -12.12 -2.92 17.59
C LEU A 139 -11.72 -2.24 18.90
N THR A 140 -11.56 -0.91 18.91
CA THR A 140 -11.30 -0.17 20.16
C THR A 140 -12.59 0.17 20.90
N ASP A 141 -13.66 0.49 20.19
CA ASP A 141 -14.93 0.91 20.81
C ASP A 141 -15.67 -0.29 21.44
N SER A 142 -15.54 -1.49 20.88
CA SER A 142 -16.03 -2.73 21.51
C SER A 142 -15.31 -3.10 22.81
N GLY A 143 -14.17 -2.48 23.13
CA GLY A 143 -13.39 -2.74 24.34
C GLY A 143 -13.85 -1.99 25.60
N ASN A 144 -14.73 -0.99 25.48
CA ASN A 144 -15.11 -0.09 26.59
C ASN A 144 -16.48 -0.41 27.23
N GLY A 145 -17.15 -1.50 26.86
CA GLY A 145 -18.47 -1.88 27.40
C GLY A 145 -18.47 -2.78 28.63
N GLY A 146 -17.35 -2.88 29.36
CA GLY A 146 -17.13 -3.90 30.39
C GLY A 146 -16.82 -3.43 31.82
N GLU A 147 -17.01 -2.14 32.14
CA GLU A 147 -16.88 -1.61 33.51
C GLU A 147 -18.13 -0.81 33.88
N GLU A 148 -19.21 -1.52 34.20
CA GLU A 148 -20.26 -1.01 35.09
C GLU A 148 -20.42 -2.03 36.23
N ASP A 149 -19.80 -1.71 37.37
CA ASP A 149 -20.07 -2.29 38.70
C ASP A 149 -21.23 -1.52 39.37
#